data_AF-A0A321L341-F1
#
_entry.id   AF-A0A321L341-F1
#
_cell.length_a   1.000
_cell.length_b   1.000
_cell.length_c   1.000
_cell.angle_alpha   90.00
_cell.angle_beta   90.00
_cell.angle_gamma   90.00
#
_symmetry.space_group_name_H-M   'P 1'
#
loop_
_entity.id
_entity.type
_entity.pdbx_description
1 polymer ?
#
loop_
_entity_poly.entity_id
_entity_poly.type
_entity_poly.pdbx_seq_one_letter_code
_entity_poly.pdbx_strand_id
1 'polypeptide(L)'
;MKPLFSAIFLITVLAVLESSAQVAPISANLALTPPMGWNSWNKFQCNVSEDMIKGMADAVVKSGMKDAGYMYVNIDDCWQVSRDEKANIVVDPQRFPHGMKAVGDYIHSLGLKFGVYSDAGSKTCAGRPGGLGHEYQDAIQYAAWGVDYLKYDWCHSSTQDAKASYANIRAALDASGRPIVLSICEWGTAKPWLWGKDVGG
;
A
#
# COMPACT_ATOMS: atom_id res chain seq x y z
N MET A 1 -38.63 -73.08 -9.22
CA MET A 1 -38.41 -71.70 -9.72
C MET A 1 -38.59 -70.74 -8.54
N LYS A 2 -37.52 -70.10 -8.06
CA LYS A 2 -37.55 -69.12 -6.96
C LYS A 2 -37.38 -67.72 -7.55
N PRO A 3 -38.16 -66.69 -7.15
CA PRO A 3 -37.97 -65.34 -7.65
C PRO A 3 -36.82 -64.65 -6.92
N LEU A 4 -36.01 -63.94 -7.69
CA LEU A 4 -34.86 -63.16 -7.25
C LEU A 4 -35.35 -61.77 -6.84
N PHE A 5 -35.17 -61.39 -5.56
CA PHE A 5 -35.44 -60.04 -5.09
C PHE A 5 -34.23 -59.14 -5.40
N SER A 6 -34.41 -58.16 -6.29
CA SER A 6 -33.43 -57.09 -6.52
C SER A 6 -33.64 -55.98 -5.49
N ALA A 7 -32.69 -55.81 -4.57
CA ALA A 7 -32.65 -54.68 -3.66
C ALA A 7 -31.94 -53.50 -4.35
N ILE A 8 -32.67 -52.41 -4.58
CA ILE A 8 -32.12 -51.15 -5.09
C ILE A 8 -31.61 -50.36 -3.87
N PHE A 9 -30.30 -50.17 -3.78
CA PHE A 9 -29.68 -49.32 -2.76
C PHE A 9 -29.69 -47.87 -3.26
N LEU A 10 -30.56 -47.03 -2.70
CA LEU A 10 -30.57 -45.59 -2.96
C LEU A 10 -29.43 -44.95 -2.16
N ILE A 11 -28.35 -44.53 -2.83
CA ILE A 11 -27.31 -43.70 -2.22
C ILE A 11 -27.77 -42.24 -2.29
N THR A 12 -28.26 -41.70 -1.17
CA THR A 12 -28.50 -40.27 -1.01
C THR A 12 -27.17 -39.56 -0.78
N VAL A 13 -26.68 -38.85 -1.79
CA VAL A 13 -25.54 -37.92 -1.68
C VAL A 13 -26.04 -36.64 -1.01
N LEU A 14 -25.72 -36.45 0.28
CA LEU A 14 -25.88 -35.15 0.94
C LEU A 14 -24.81 -34.20 0.41
N ALA A 15 -25.22 -33.27 -0.47
CA ALA A 15 -24.39 -32.13 -0.84
C ALA A 15 -24.27 -31.18 0.34
N VAL A 16 -23.12 -31.15 1.00
CA VAL A 16 -22.77 -30.13 1.98
C VAL A 16 -22.50 -28.85 1.20
N LEU A 17 -23.44 -27.91 1.22
CA LEU A 17 -23.22 -26.55 0.74
C LEU A 17 -22.34 -25.83 1.75
N GLU A 18 -21.03 -25.85 1.52
CA GLU A 18 -20.11 -24.98 2.25
C GLU A 18 -20.36 -23.53 1.84
N SER A 19 -21.05 -22.79 2.69
CA SER A 19 -21.14 -21.33 2.57
C SER A 19 -19.78 -20.74 2.93
N SER A 20 -18.96 -20.42 1.92
CA SER A 20 -17.77 -19.59 2.14
C SER A 20 -18.21 -18.19 2.55
N ALA A 21 -18.06 -17.85 3.83
CA ALA A 21 -18.17 -16.47 4.26
C ALA A 21 -17.05 -15.69 3.56
N GLN A 22 -17.42 -14.78 2.65
CA GLN A 22 -16.47 -13.90 1.99
C GLN A 22 -15.84 -13.00 3.06
N VAL A 23 -14.60 -13.28 3.46
CA VAL A 23 -13.85 -12.42 4.37
C VAL A 23 -13.68 -11.07 3.67
N ALA A 24 -14.17 -9.99 4.28
CA ALA A 24 -14.01 -8.65 3.72
C ALA A 24 -12.52 -8.37 3.51
N PRO A 25 -12.13 -7.73 2.39
CA PRO A 25 -10.74 -7.42 2.14
C PRO A 25 -10.18 -6.54 3.27
N ILE A 26 -8.89 -6.70 3.58
CA ILE A 26 -8.21 -5.96 4.66
C ILE A 26 -8.32 -4.43 4.45
N SER A 27 -8.51 -3.99 3.20
CA SER A 27 -8.73 -2.62 2.80
C SER A 27 -10.15 -2.06 3.03
N ALA A 28 -11.14 -2.89 3.38
CA ALA A 28 -12.56 -2.51 3.39
C ALA A 28 -12.93 -1.33 4.31
N ASN A 29 -12.13 -1.06 5.35
CA ASN A 29 -12.42 -0.03 6.35
C ASN A 29 -11.35 1.08 6.40
N LEU A 30 -10.58 1.26 5.32
CA LEU A 30 -9.59 2.32 5.20
C LEU A 30 -10.23 3.63 4.74
N ALA A 31 -9.70 4.76 5.23
CA ALA A 31 -10.02 6.11 4.76
C ALA A 31 -11.54 6.45 4.67
N LEU A 32 -12.33 6.01 5.66
CA LEU A 32 -13.78 6.31 5.75
C LEU A 32 -14.10 7.81 5.81
N THR A 33 -13.12 8.61 6.25
CA THR A 33 -13.08 10.06 6.12
C THR A 33 -11.82 10.45 5.34
N PRO A 34 -11.78 11.63 4.69
CA PRO A 34 -10.58 12.09 4.00
C PRO A 34 -9.33 11.98 4.89
N PRO A 35 -8.26 11.31 4.44
CA PRO A 35 -7.01 11.24 5.19
C PRO A 35 -6.43 12.64 5.40
N MET A 36 -6.06 12.96 6.65
CA MET A 36 -5.45 14.23 7.02
C MET A 36 -4.02 13.99 7.49
N GLY A 37 -3.07 14.82 7.04
CA GLY A 37 -1.67 14.64 7.38
C GLY A 37 -0.73 15.64 6.74
N TRP A 38 0.54 15.27 6.67
CA TRP A 38 1.63 16.04 6.10
C TRP A 38 2.41 15.18 5.10
N ASN A 39 2.95 15.83 4.06
CA ASN A 39 3.79 15.20 3.04
C ASN A 39 5.07 16.03 2.84
N SER A 40 6.21 15.35 2.65
CA SER A 40 7.53 16.00 2.57
C SER A 40 7.79 16.84 1.32
N TRP A 41 7.11 16.57 0.20
CA TRP A 41 7.54 17.02 -1.13
C TRP A 41 7.62 18.53 -1.30
N ASN A 42 6.53 19.25 -1.01
CA ASN A 42 6.41 20.67 -1.36
C ASN A 42 7.50 21.56 -0.74
N LYS A 43 8.04 21.17 0.42
CA LYS A 43 9.09 21.91 1.11
C LYS A 43 10.48 21.30 0.90
N PHE A 44 10.58 19.97 0.95
CA PHE A 44 11.87 19.30 1.07
C PHE A 44 12.33 18.63 -0.24
N GLN A 45 11.43 18.36 -1.18
CA GLN A 45 11.73 17.62 -2.42
C GLN A 45 12.53 16.35 -2.09
N CYS A 46 13.64 16.11 -2.80
CA CYS A 46 14.54 15.01 -2.50
C CYS A 46 15.40 15.20 -1.24
N ASN A 47 15.30 16.28 -0.46
CA ASN A 47 16.09 16.46 0.76
C ASN A 47 15.38 15.85 1.99
N VAL A 48 15.13 14.53 1.93
CA VAL A 48 14.48 13.76 3.00
C VAL A 48 15.49 12.88 3.74
N SER A 49 15.38 12.78 5.07
CA SER A 49 16.20 11.92 5.92
C SER A 49 15.40 11.48 7.15
N GLU A 50 15.89 10.44 7.83
CA GLU A 50 15.30 9.92 9.06
C GLU A 50 15.08 11.01 10.10
N ASP A 51 16.12 11.79 10.44
CA ASP A 51 16.03 12.85 11.45
C ASP A 51 15.04 13.95 11.06
N MET A 52 15.01 14.33 9.77
CA MET A 52 14.07 15.33 9.27
C MET A 52 12.63 14.84 9.43
N ILE A 53 12.35 13.59 9.03
CA ILE A 53 11.00 13.02 9.13
C ILE A 53 10.56 12.85 10.58
N LYS A 54 11.45 12.39 11.46
CA LYS A 54 11.18 12.30 12.90
C LYS A 54 10.89 13.68 13.50
N GLY A 55 11.67 14.70 13.12
CA GLY A 55 11.43 16.09 13.52
C GLY A 55 10.09 16.64 13.04
N MET A 56 9.65 16.28 11.83
CA MET A 56 8.34 16.66 11.31
C MET A 56 7.20 15.93 12.02
N ALA A 57 7.35 14.65 12.36
CA ALA A 57 6.37 13.93 13.16
C ALA A 57 6.20 14.57 14.56
N ASP A 58 7.32 14.92 15.19
CA ASP A 58 7.35 15.70 16.43
C ASP A 58 6.58 17.03 16.29
N ALA A 59 6.79 17.77 15.19
CA ALA A 59 6.14 19.05 14.95
C ALA A 59 4.62 18.90 14.75
N VAL A 60 4.16 17.85 14.08
CA VAL A 60 2.71 17.54 13.93
C VAL A 60 2.05 17.34 15.29
N VAL A 61 2.74 16.69 16.24
CA VAL A 61 2.23 16.53 17.61
C VAL A 61 2.30 17.86 18.38
N LYS A 62 3.48 18.48 18.45
CA LYS A 62 3.74 19.68 19.28
C LYS A 62 2.91 20.90 18.87
N SER A 63 2.51 21.00 17.60
CA SER A 63 1.69 22.09 17.09
C SER A 63 0.19 21.93 17.38
N GLY A 64 -0.26 20.77 17.87
CA GLY A 64 -1.68 20.45 18.02
C GLY A 64 -2.35 19.96 16.74
N MET A 65 -1.62 19.81 15.62
CA MET A 65 -2.18 19.28 14.38
C MET A 65 -2.68 17.85 14.53
N LYS A 66 -1.97 17.00 15.29
CA LYS A 66 -2.45 15.66 15.61
C LYS A 66 -3.84 15.69 16.27
N ASP A 67 -4.03 16.57 17.26
CA ASP A 67 -5.30 16.70 17.98
C ASP A 67 -6.42 17.25 17.09
N ALA A 68 -6.06 18.02 16.05
CA ALA A 68 -6.96 18.46 14.99
C ALA A 68 -7.24 17.39 13.92
N GLY A 69 -6.68 16.19 14.03
CA GLY A 69 -6.93 15.05 13.15
C GLY A 69 -5.86 14.79 12.07
N TYR A 70 -4.75 15.52 12.06
CA TYR A 70 -3.65 15.25 11.12
C TYR A 70 -2.83 14.04 11.59
N MET A 71 -3.11 12.88 11.02
CA MET A 71 -2.58 11.60 11.48
C MET A 71 -1.44 11.07 10.62
N TYR A 72 -1.38 11.39 9.33
CA TYR A 72 -0.41 10.80 8.41
C TYR A 72 0.87 11.66 8.29
N VAL A 73 2.03 11.01 8.35
CA VAL A 73 3.34 11.59 8.04
C VAL A 73 3.90 10.81 6.85
N ASN A 74 3.84 11.43 5.66
CA ASN A 74 4.14 10.78 4.40
C ASN A 74 5.50 11.24 3.87
N ILE A 75 6.39 10.28 3.62
CA ILE A 75 7.64 10.51 2.89
C ILE A 75 7.34 10.37 1.40
N ASP A 76 7.57 11.44 0.65
CA ASP A 76 7.43 11.45 -0.81
C ASP A 76 8.70 10.89 -1.49
N ASP A 77 8.91 11.15 -2.78
CA ASP A 77 9.99 10.57 -3.58
C ASP A 77 11.41 10.76 -2.98
N CYS A 78 12.38 10.02 -3.53
CA CYS A 78 13.81 10.08 -3.22
C CYS A 78 14.26 9.46 -1.89
N TRP A 79 13.43 8.63 -1.24
CA TRP A 79 13.84 7.82 -0.08
C TRP A 79 14.61 6.55 -0.47
N GLN A 80 14.41 6.08 -1.70
CA GLN A 80 15.00 4.88 -2.28
C GLN A 80 16.07 5.23 -3.33
N VAL A 81 17.08 4.36 -3.47
CA VAL A 81 18.25 4.61 -4.33
C VAL A 81 18.47 3.57 -5.43
N SER A 82 18.13 2.31 -5.20
CA SER A 82 18.39 1.21 -6.14
C SER A 82 17.48 0.01 -5.84
N ARG A 83 17.66 -1.07 -6.60
CA ARG A 83 17.19 -2.41 -6.23
C ARG A 83 18.39 -3.33 -6.03
N ASP A 84 18.31 -4.26 -5.07
CA ASP A 84 19.37 -5.25 -4.82
C ASP A 84 19.33 -6.41 -5.84
N GLU A 85 20.22 -7.40 -5.69
CA GLU A 85 20.30 -8.57 -6.58
C GLU A 85 19.03 -9.45 -6.58
N LYS A 86 18.21 -9.35 -5.53
CA LYS A 86 16.91 -10.02 -5.42
C LYS A 86 15.75 -9.11 -5.83
N ALA A 87 16.08 -7.96 -6.43
CA ALA A 87 15.18 -6.91 -6.83
C ALA A 87 14.41 -6.20 -5.69
N ASN A 88 14.83 -6.34 -4.44
CA ASN A 88 14.23 -5.60 -3.33
C ASN A 88 14.57 -4.12 -3.46
N ILE A 89 13.61 -3.25 -3.17
CA ILE A 89 13.83 -1.81 -3.13
C ILE A 89 14.81 -1.43 -2.00
N VAL A 90 15.87 -0.69 -2.33
CA VAL A 90 16.92 -0.29 -1.39
C VAL A 90 16.69 1.14 -0.94
N VAL A 91 16.51 1.31 0.37
CA VAL A 91 16.42 2.60 1.07
C VAL A 91 17.80 3.29 1.01
N ASP A 92 17.83 4.62 0.89
CA ASP A 92 19.09 5.38 1.01
C ASP A 92 19.71 5.17 2.41
N PRO A 93 20.84 4.45 2.55
CA PRO A 93 21.41 4.12 3.85
C PRO A 93 22.12 5.31 4.51
N GLN A 94 22.46 6.35 3.75
CA GLN A 94 23.06 7.57 4.32
C GLN A 94 21.99 8.45 4.96
N ARG A 95 20.80 8.50 4.35
CA ARG A 95 19.68 9.34 4.82
C ARG A 95 18.79 8.63 5.82
N PHE A 96 18.69 7.31 5.75
CA PHE A 96 17.90 6.47 6.66
C PHE A 96 18.79 5.35 7.23
N PRO A 97 19.78 5.69 8.08
CA PRO A 97 20.77 4.74 8.58
C PRO A 97 20.16 3.59 9.39
N HIS A 98 18.96 3.77 9.96
CA HIS A 98 18.25 2.71 10.69
C HIS A 98 17.10 2.09 9.88
N GLY A 99 16.96 2.48 8.61
CA GLY A 99 15.94 1.99 7.69
C GLY A 99 14.52 2.48 7.99
N MET A 100 13.61 2.18 7.07
CA MET A 100 12.23 2.70 7.12
C MET A 100 11.40 2.13 8.27
N LYS A 101 11.71 0.92 8.75
CA LYS A 101 11.03 0.35 9.92
C LYS A 101 11.26 1.20 11.17
N ALA A 102 12.49 1.66 11.40
CA ALA A 102 12.79 2.51 12.56
C ALA A 102 12.08 3.87 12.48
N VAL A 103 11.89 4.40 11.27
CA VAL A 103 11.07 5.60 11.04
C VAL A 103 9.60 5.33 11.34
N GLY A 104 9.04 4.25 10.80
CA GLY A 104 7.67 3.82 11.03
C GLY A 104 7.37 3.60 12.51
N ASP A 105 8.21 2.81 13.19
CA ASP A 105 8.08 2.52 14.63
C ASP A 105 8.08 3.82 15.46
N TYR A 106 8.93 4.79 15.11
CA TYR A 106 8.96 6.10 15.78
C TYR A 106 7.68 6.90 15.54
N ILE A 107 7.22 7.01 14.29
CA ILE A 107 5.96 7.71 13.95
C ILE A 107 4.77 7.06 14.68
N HIS A 108 4.72 5.73 14.74
CA HIS A 108 3.68 4.99 15.47
C HIS A 108 3.76 5.23 16.98
N SER A 109 4.96 5.37 17.56
CA SER A 109 5.11 5.69 18.99
C SER A 109 4.48 7.02 19.39
N LEU A 110 4.37 7.96 18.43
CA LEU A 110 3.67 9.23 18.59
C LEU A 110 2.15 9.12 18.34
N GLY A 111 1.65 7.93 18.03
CA GLY A 111 0.26 7.69 17.66
C GLY A 111 -0.11 8.22 16.27
N LEU A 112 0.87 8.46 15.41
CA LEU A 112 0.68 8.89 14.01
C LEU A 112 0.71 7.68 13.07
N LYS A 113 0.50 7.91 11.77
CA LYS A 113 0.50 6.93 10.69
C LYS A 113 1.63 7.22 9.71
N PHE A 114 2.31 6.19 9.26
CA PHE A 114 3.51 6.30 8.44
C PHE A 114 3.20 6.04 6.96
N GLY A 115 3.54 6.99 6.08
CA GLY A 115 3.36 6.83 4.64
C GLY A 115 4.64 6.87 3.84
N VAL A 116 4.65 6.15 2.71
CA VAL A 116 5.73 6.16 1.71
C VAL A 116 5.18 6.39 0.31
N TYR A 117 6.09 6.56 -0.64
CA TYR A 117 5.82 6.84 -2.03
C TYR A 117 6.46 5.79 -2.95
N SER A 118 5.78 5.45 -4.04
CA SER A 118 6.32 4.70 -5.17
C SER A 118 5.58 5.10 -6.45
N ASP A 119 5.83 4.40 -7.54
CA ASP A 119 5.30 4.72 -8.88
C ASP A 119 4.89 3.43 -9.60
N ALA A 120 3.79 3.48 -10.36
CA ALA A 120 3.34 2.39 -11.24
C ALA A 120 4.21 2.24 -12.51
N GLY A 121 5.16 3.15 -12.74
CA GLY A 121 6.14 3.07 -13.80
C GLY A 121 7.45 2.39 -13.41
N SER A 122 8.35 2.32 -14.39
CA SER A 122 9.69 1.72 -14.22
C SER A 122 10.61 2.57 -13.31
N LYS A 123 10.34 3.87 -13.22
CA LYS A 123 11.01 4.83 -12.36
C LYS A 123 9.99 5.76 -11.76
N THR A 124 10.33 6.32 -10.61
CA THR A 124 9.57 7.44 -10.04
C THR A 124 9.78 8.73 -10.81
N CYS A 125 8.96 9.74 -10.53
CA CYS A 125 9.10 11.06 -11.15
C CYS A 125 10.49 11.71 -10.93
N ALA A 126 11.16 11.46 -9.82
CA ALA A 126 12.54 11.91 -9.58
C ALA A 126 13.62 10.94 -10.12
N GLY A 127 13.22 9.94 -10.90
CA GLY A 127 14.12 8.98 -11.55
C GLY A 127 14.67 7.88 -10.65
N ARG A 128 14.07 7.65 -9.46
CA ARG A 128 14.39 6.52 -8.58
C ARG A 128 13.72 5.25 -9.06
N PRO A 129 14.09 4.05 -8.57
CA PRO A 129 13.39 2.83 -8.96
C PRO A 129 11.90 2.92 -8.62
N GLY A 130 11.04 2.66 -9.63
CA GLY A 130 9.59 2.57 -9.49
C GLY A 130 9.14 1.13 -9.20
N GLY A 131 7.84 0.92 -9.03
CA GLY A 131 7.24 -0.33 -8.58
C GLY A 131 6.77 -1.28 -9.70
N LEU A 132 6.81 -0.88 -10.96
CA LEU A 132 6.36 -1.71 -12.09
C LEU A 132 7.05 -3.10 -12.10
N GLY A 133 6.27 -4.17 -11.99
CA GLY A 133 6.75 -5.55 -11.98
C GLY A 133 7.28 -6.04 -10.61
N HIS A 134 7.24 -5.19 -9.59
CA HIS A 134 7.70 -5.48 -8.22
C HIS A 134 6.61 -5.24 -7.17
N GLU A 135 5.35 -5.06 -7.58
CA GLU A 135 4.25 -4.58 -6.73
C GLU A 135 4.05 -5.44 -5.47
N TYR A 136 4.04 -6.78 -5.61
CA TYR A 136 3.88 -7.71 -4.49
C TYR A 136 5.09 -7.73 -3.55
N GLN A 137 6.30 -7.72 -4.12
CA GLN A 137 7.53 -7.73 -3.35
C GLN A 137 7.68 -6.43 -2.54
N ASP A 138 7.42 -5.30 -3.18
CA ASP A 138 7.46 -3.99 -2.56
C ASP A 138 6.35 -3.85 -1.50
N ALA A 139 5.13 -4.31 -1.77
CA ALA A 139 4.03 -4.27 -0.80
C ALA A 139 4.34 -5.09 0.48
N ILE A 140 4.93 -6.28 0.36
CA ILE A 140 5.39 -7.08 1.50
C ILE A 140 6.45 -6.31 2.29
N GLN A 141 7.40 -5.69 1.60
CA GLN A 141 8.45 -4.90 2.23
C GLN A 141 7.89 -3.67 2.97
N TYR A 142 6.92 -2.96 2.38
CA TYR A 142 6.23 -1.83 2.99
C TYR A 142 5.45 -2.27 4.24
N ALA A 143 4.76 -3.41 4.18
CA ALA A 143 4.06 -3.96 5.33
C ALA A 143 5.03 -4.32 6.47
N ALA A 144 6.18 -4.92 6.15
CA ALA A 144 7.23 -5.26 7.12
C ALA A 144 7.85 -4.03 7.80
N TRP A 145 7.88 -2.89 7.11
CA TRP A 145 8.28 -1.59 7.69
C TRP A 145 7.19 -0.89 8.49
N GLY A 146 5.95 -1.40 8.46
CA GLY A 146 4.83 -0.79 9.17
C GLY A 146 4.19 0.38 8.41
N VAL A 147 4.33 0.47 7.10
CA VAL A 147 3.65 1.50 6.29
C VAL A 147 2.13 1.40 6.47
N ASP A 148 1.45 2.54 6.57
CA ASP A 148 -0.01 2.68 6.67
C ASP A 148 -0.62 3.37 5.43
N TYR A 149 0.21 4.00 4.60
CA TYR A 149 -0.20 4.80 3.45
C TYR A 149 0.81 4.69 2.32
N LEU A 150 0.35 4.39 1.11
CA LEU A 150 1.15 4.41 -0.11
C LEU A 150 0.59 5.46 -1.08
N LYS A 151 1.36 6.51 -1.37
CA LYS A 151 1.16 7.32 -2.58
C LYS A 151 1.76 6.56 -3.75
N TYR A 152 0.98 6.32 -4.80
CA TYR A 152 1.42 5.54 -5.96
C TYR A 152 1.24 6.35 -7.25
N ASP A 153 2.35 6.84 -7.78
CA ASP A 153 2.43 7.78 -8.91
C ASP A 153 2.35 7.06 -10.27
N TRP A 154 2.47 7.83 -11.35
CA TRP A 154 2.27 7.38 -12.72
C TRP A 154 3.38 7.81 -13.70
N CYS A 155 4.52 8.32 -13.21
CA CYS A 155 5.63 8.71 -14.07
C CYS A 155 6.31 7.48 -14.69
N HIS A 156 6.92 7.65 -15.87
CA HIS A 156 7.59 6.55 -16.59
C HIS A 156 6.72 5.28 -16.77
N SER A 157 5.40 5.47 -16.76
CA SER A 157 4.43 4.53 -17.30
C SER A 157 4.52 4.54 -18.83
N SER A 158 4.01 3.47 -19.47
CA SER A 158 4.07 3.31 -20.93
C SER A 158 2.68 2.94 -21.44
N THR A 159 2.53 1.84 -22.16
CA THR A 159 1.25 1.35 -22.68
C THR A 159 0.39 0.66 -21.62
N GLN A 160 0.59 0.97 -20.33
CA GLN A 160 -0.14 0.36 -19.22
C GLN A 160 -1.56 0.93 -19.14
N ASP A 161 -2.53 0.09 -18.75
CA ASP A 161 -3.86 0.56 -18.36
C ASP A 161 -3.85 1.02 -16.91
N ALA A 162 -4.29 2.27 -16.66
CA ALA A 162 -4.26 2.85 -15.32
C ALA A 162 -5.11 2.06 -14.33
N LYS A 163 -6.35 1.73 -14.67
CA LYS A 163 -7.23 0.98 -13.77
C LYS A 163 -6.62 -0.37 -13.40
N ALA A 164 -6.09 -1.10 -14.38
CA ALA A 164 -5.45 -2.40 -14.15
C ALA A 164 -4.19 -2.30 -13.28
N SER A 165 -3.30 -1.33 -13.54
CA SER A 165 -2.08 -1.15 -12.74
C SER A 165 -2.40 -0.77 -11.29
N TYR A 166 -3.38 0.11 -11.05
CA TYR A 166 -3.81 0.44 -9.69
C TYR A 166 -4.55 -0.72 -9.00
N ALA A 167 -5.31 -1.53 -9.74
CA ALA A 167 -5.88 -2.77 -9.21
C ALA A 167 -4.79 -3.77 -8.79
N ASN A 168 -3.69 -3.86 -9.55
CA ASN A 168 -2.57 -4.75 -9.25
C ASN A 168 -1.88 -4.37 -7.92
N ILE A 169 -1.54 -3.10 -7.73
CA ILE A 169 -0.92 -2.65 -6.47
C ILE A 169 -1.91 -2.78 -5.29
N ARG A 170 -3.22 -2.56 -5.48
CA ARG A 170 -4.21 -2.82 -4.42
C ARG A 170 -4.22 -4.28 -3.99
N ALA A 171 -4.22 -5.21 -4.95
CA ALA A 171 -4.17 -6.63 -4.67
C ALA A 171 -2.86 -7.01 -3.94
N ALA A 172 -1.72 -6.45 -4.36
CA ALA A 172 -0.44 -6.63 -3.69
C ALA A 172 -0.44 -6.13 -2.24
N LEU A 173 -1.00 -4.94 -1.99
CA LEU A 173 -1.15 -4.39 -0.65
C LEU A 173 -2.06 -5.25 0.23
N ASP A 174 -3.17 -5.77 -0.30
CA ASP A 174 -4.06 -6.66 0.45
C ASP A 174 -3.38 -8.00 0.76
N ALA A 175 -2.63 -8.55 -0.20
CA ALA A 175 -1.84 -9.77 -0.02
C ALA A 175 -0.69 -9.63 0.99
N SER A 176 -0.22 -8.40 1.26
CA SER A 176 0.80 -8.13 2.28
C SER A 176 0.31 -8.39 3.72
N GLY A 177 -1.02 -8.49 3.93
CA GLY A 177 -1.62 -8.72 5.24
C GLY A 177 -1.70 -7.48 6.14
N ARG A 178 -1.24 -6.30 5.69
CA ARG A 178 -1.34 -5.04 6.43
C ARG A 178 -2.34 -4.08 5.76
N PRO A 179 -3.25 -3.43 6.52
CA PRO A 179 -4.12 -2.40 5.98
C PRO A 179 -3.33 -1.15 5.61
N ILE A 180 -3.11 -0.95 4.31
CA ILE A 180 -2.37 0.20 3.74
C ILE A 180 -3.30 1.00 2.84
N VAL A 181 -3.48 2.30 3.13
CA VAL A 181 -4.24 3.23 2.28
C VAL A 181 -3.53 3.36 0.94
N LEU A 182 -4.25 3.21 -0.17
CA LEU A 182 -3.74 3.50 -1.51
C LEU A 182 -4.19 4.89 -1.93
N SER A 183 -3.24 5.75 -2.28
CA SER A 183 -3.48 7.08 -2.82
C SER A 183 -3.06 7.13 -4.27
N ILE A 184 -4.04 7.06 -5.17
CA ILE A 184 -3.87 7.09 -6.63
C ILE A 184 -3.33 8.46 -7.06
N CYS A 185 -2.28 8.47 -7.88
CA CYS A 185 -1.67 9.70 -8.40
C CYS A 185 -1.33 9.53 -9.89
N GLU A 186 -2.36 9.56 -10.76
CA GLU A 186 -2.21 9.58 -12.24
C GLU A 186 -2.70 10.91 -12.87
N TRP A 187 -2.77 11.94 -12.03
CA TRP A 187 -3.08 13.33 -12.39
C TRP A 187 -4.48 13.56 -13.00
N GLY A 188 -5.39 12.60 -12.88
CA GLY A 188 -6.75 12.70 -13.39
C GLY A 188 -6.89 12.33 -14.87
N THR A 189 -5.81 11.90 -15.53
CA THR A 189 -5.74 11.76 -17.00
C THR A 189 -6.64 10.63 -17.51
N ALA A 190 -6.63 9.50 -16.81
CA ALA A 190 -7.49 8.34 -17.06
C ALA A 190 -8.83 8.42 -16.31
N LYS A 191 -9.20 9.59 -15.77
CA LYS A 191 -10.48 9.85 -15.10
C LYS A 191 -10.73 8.94 -13.88
N PRO A 192 -9.83 8.93 -12.87
CA PRO A 192 -9.88 8.04 -11.71
C PRO A 192 -11.13 8.20 -10.88
N TRP A 193 -11.84 9.33 -10.95
CA TRP A 193 -13.15 9.49 -10.30
C TRP A 193 -14.21 8.50 -10.81
N LEU A 194 -13.99 7.83 -11.95
CA LEU A 194 -14.88 6.80 -12.48
C LEU A 194 -14.54 5.37 -12.01
N TRP A 195 -13.32 5.13 -11.49
CA TRP A 195 -12.85 3.76 -11.21
C TRP A 195 -11.95 3.60 -9.99
N GLY A 196 -11.46 4.68 -9.39
CA GLY A 196 -10.52 4.67 -8.26
C GLY A 196 -11.06 3.89 -7.06
N LYS A 197 -12.34 4.08 -6.75
CA LYS A 197 -13.04 3.32 -5.71
C LYS A 197 -13.03 1.81 -5.98
N ASP A 198 -13.20 1.39 -7.24
CA ASP A 198 -13.26 -0.04 -7.60
C ASP A 198 -11.91 -0.74 -7.37
N VAL A 199 -10.82 0.02 -7.39
CA VAL A 199 -9.45 -0.47 -7.20
C VAL A 199 -8.90 -0.10 -5.82
N GLY A 200 -9.77 0.30 -4.89
CA GLY A 200 -9.42 0.53 -3.49
C GLY A 200 -8.54 1.75 -3.23
N GLY A 201 -8.66 2.78 -4.07
CA GLY A 201 -8.15 4.12 -3.82
C GLY A 201 -9.26 5.15 -3.59
#